data_AF-A0A6I2M8X4-F1
#
_entry.id   AF-A0A6I2M8X4-F1
#
_cell.length_a   1.000
_cell.length_b   1.000
_cell.length_c   1.000
_cell.angle_alpha   90.00
_cell.angle_beta   90.00
_cell.angle_gamma   90.00
#
_symmetry.space_group_name_H-M   'P 1'
#
loop_
_entity.id
_entity.type
_entity.pdbx_description
1 polymer ?
#
loop_
_entity_poly.entity_id
_entity_poly.type
_entity_poly.pdbx_seq_one_letter_code
_entity_poly.pdbx_strand_id
1 'polypeptide(L)'
;MSTCRRHMNFYVIARMSDGSQVEGIIEDMDNEGVTMMIPEEVEESEMDANRQYGYRRRFRRFRRRRFPYYAFIFPFFIPYPFYY
;
A
#
# COMPACT_ATOMS: atom_id res chain seq x y z
N MET A 1 23.79 6.30 -9.88
CA MET A 1 22.35 6.11 -10.15
C MET A 1 21.57 6.50 -8.90
N SER A 2 21.18 7.77 -8.76
CA SER A 2 20.62 8.29 -7.49
C SER A 2 19.43 9.22 -7.76
N THR A 3 18.44 8.72 -8.49
CA THR A 3 17.32 9.56 -8.95
C THR A 3 16.02 8.80 -8.88
N CYS A 4 15.53 8.61 -7.64
CA CYS A 4 14.13 8.85 -7.24
C CYS A 4 13.88 8.32 -5.81
N ARG A 5 14.35 9.07 -4.80
CA ARG A 5 14.00 8.84 -3.38
C ARG A 5 12.94 9.79 -2.85
N ARG A 6 12.42 10.69 -3.69
CA ARG A 6 11.60 11.83 -3.24
C ARG A 6 10.31 11.41 -2.53
N HIS A 7 9.80 10.21 -2.82
CA HIS A 7 8.56 9.68 -2.24
C HIS A 7 8.79 8.46 -1.32
N MET A 8 10.04 8.15 -0.96
CA MET A 8 10.29 7.10 0.03
C MET A 8 9.66 7.48 1.37
N ASN A 9 9.02 6.51 2.01
CA ASN A 9 8.29 6.62 3.28
C ASN A 9 7.04 7.53 3.26
N PHE A 10 6.60 7.99 2.08
CA PHE A 10 5.31 8.67 1.95
C PHE A 10 4.17 7.67 1.78
N TYR A 11 3.03 7.97 2.40
CA TYR A 11 1.76 7.35 2.03
C TYR A 11 1.32 7.93 0.69
N VAL A 12 1.08 7.06 -0.29
CA VAL A 12 0.71 7.43 -1.64
C VAL A 12 -0.54 6.68 -2.08
N ILE A 13 -1.31 7.28 -2.98
CA ILE A 13 -2.28 6.57 -3.80
C ILE A 13 -1.59 6.28 -5.13
N ALA A 14 -1.45 4.99 -5.46
CA ALA A 14 -0.90 4.53 -6.72
C ALA A 14 -2.02 4.17 -7.70
N ARG A 15 -1.94 4.70 -8.92
CA ARG A 15 -2.93 4.40 -9.98
C ARG A 15 -2.41 3.27 -10.86
N MET A 16 -3.19 2.20 -10.93
CA MET A 16 -2.84 1.00 -11.69
C MET A 16 -3.34 1.09 -13.14
N SER A 17 -2.74 0.29 -14.01
CA SER A 17 -3.06 0.23 -15.43
C SER A 17 -4.43 -0.33 -15.77
N ASP A 18 -5.00 -1.11 -14.87
CA ASP A 18 -6.37 -1.61 -14.93
C ASP A 18 -7.41 -0.58 -14.44
N GLY A 19 -6.98 0.61 -14.03
CA GLY A 19 -7.84 1.66 -13.47
C GLY A 19 -8.10 1.52 -11.97
N SER A 20 -7.60 0.46 -11.32
CA SER A 20 -7.68 0.31 -9.87
C SER A 20 -6.71 1.27 -9.15
N GLN A 21 -6.96 1.50 -7.86
CA GLN A 21 -6.09 2.32 -7.02
C GLN A 21 -5.61 1.49 -5.84
N VAL A 22 -4.32 1.64 -5.53
CA VAL A 22 -3.67 0.95 -4.42
C VAL A 22 -3.07 2.00 -3.51
N GLU A 23 -3.47 2.00 -2.25
CA GLU A 23 -2.90 2.89 -1.26
C GLU A 23 -1.83 2.17 -0.44
N GLY A 24 -0.78 2.90 -0.06
CA GLY A 24 0.26 2.33 0.78
C GLY A 24 1.44 3.26 0.98
N ILE A 25 2.40 2.81 1.78
CA ILE A 25 3.63 3.54 2.04
C ILE A 25 4.71 3.00 1.11
N ILE A 26 5.40 3.87 0.37
CA ILE A 26 6.57 3.45 -0.42
C ILE A 26 7.71 3.12 0.54
N GLU A 27 8.16 1.87 0.54
CA GLU A 27 9.28 1.43 1.36
C GLU A 27 10.60 1.49 0.55
N ASP A 28 10.56 1.08 -0.71
CA ASP A 28 11.74 1.02 -1.57
C ASP A 28 11.40 1.19 -3.06
N MET A 29 12.37 1.61 -3.86
CA MET A 29 12.26 1.79 -5.31
C MET A 29 13.58 1.42 -5.98
N ASP A 30 13.52 0.60 -7.02
CA ASP A 30 14.66 0.25 -7.85
C ASP A 30 14.36 0.47 -9.34
N ASN A 31 15.15 -0.11 -10.25
CA ASN A 31 14.98 0.05 -11.68
C ASN A 31 13.84 -0.80 -12.26
N GLU A 32 13.31 -1.78 -11.51
CA GLU A 32 12.28 -2.71 -11.97
C GLU A 32 10.90 -2.32 -11.44
N GLY A 33 10.83 -1.75 -10.24
CA GLY A 33 9.57 -1.36 -9.64
C GLY A 33 9.68 -0.72 -8.27
N VAL A 34 8.56 -0.76 -7.57
CA VAL A 34 8.33 -0.13 -6.27
C VAL A 34 7.87 -1.16 -5.26
N THR A 35 8.47 -1.16 -4.08
CA THR A 35 8.02 -1.94 -2.93
C THR A 35 7.18 -1.05 -2.02
N MET A 36 5.93 -1.45 -1.81
CA MET A 36 4.97 -0.71 -0.99
C MET A 36 4.47 -1.57 0.18
N MET A 37 4.29 -0.92 1.33
CA MET A 37 3.54 -1.46 2.46
C MET A 37 2.06 -1.11 2.30
N ILE A 38 1.25 -2.13 2.01
CA ILE A 38 -0.19 -1.96 1.76
C ILE A 38 -0.98 -2.36 3.00
N PRO A 39 -1.92 -1.52 3.48
CA PRO A 39 -2.81 -1.88 4.56
C PRO A 39 -3.78 -2.95 4.08
N GLU A 40 -3.73 -4.13 4.68
CA GLU A 40 -4.75 -5.15 4.51
C GLU A 40 -5.72 -5.09 5.69
N GLU A 41 -7.02 -5.07 5.37
CA GLU A 41 -8.06 -5.33 6.36
C GLU A 41 -8.06 -6.83 6.65
N VAL A 42 -7.48 -7.20 7.79
CA VAL A 42 -7.60 -8.56 8.31
C VAL A 42 -8.84 -8.57 9.18
N GLU A 43 -9.93 -9.10 8.65
CA GLU A 43 -11.00 -9.60 9.52
C GLU A 43 -10.47 -10.90 10.14
N GLU A 44 -10.35 -10.90 11.46
CA GLU A 44 -9.90 -12.05 12.24
C GLU A 44 -10.83 -13.23 11.89
N SER A 45 -10.33 -14.14 11.06
CA SER A 45 -11.07 -15.32 10.61
C SER A 45 -11.61 -16.06 11.83
N GLU A 46 -12.83 -16.58 11.71
CA GLU A 46 -13.70 -17.19 12.73
C GLU A 46 -13.07 -18.30 13.62
N MET A 47 -11.77 -18.59 13.51
CA MET A 47 -11.02 -19.53 14.36
C MET A 47 -10.73 -18.99 15.77
N ASP A 48 -10.87 -17.68 16.04
CA ASP A 48 -10.76 -17.10 17.39
C ASP A 48 -12.13 -16.80 18.03
N ALA A 49 -13.23 -17.37 17.49
CA ALA A 49 -14.60 -17.22 17.99
C ALA A 49 -14.84 -17.80 19.41
N ASN A 50 -13.82 -18.36 20.06
CA ASN A 50 -13.87 -18.81 21.47
C ASN A 50 -13.42 -17.74 22.48
N ARG A 51 -12.96 -16.56 22.05
CA ARG A 51 -12.68 -15.46 22.99
C ARG A 51 -13.98 -14.71 23.28
N GLN A 52 -14.66 -15.19 24.33
CA GLN A 52 -15.74 -14.48 25.01
C GLN A 52 -15.39 -12.98 25.12
N TYR A 53 -16.32 -12.10 24.74
CA TYR A 53 -16.19 -10.62 24.64
C TYR A 53 -15.68 -10.08 23.29
N GLY A 54 -16.47 -10.29 22.24
CA GLY A 54 -16.20 -9.85 20.86
C GLY A 54 -16.38 -8.35 20.61
N TYR A 55 -15.30 -7.59 20.79
CA TYR A 55 -15.08 -6.37 20.01
C TYR A 55 -14.33 -6.79 18.74
N ARG A 56 -14.96 -6.70 17.56
CA ARG A 56 -14.30 -6.99 16.27
C ARG A 56 -13.15 -6.00 16.08
N ARG A 57 -11.94 -6.38 16.46
CA ARG A 57 -10.74 -5.54 16.30
C ARG A 57 -10.33 -5.58 14.83
N ARG A 58 -10.76 -4.59 14.05
CA ARG A 58 -10.20 -4.32 12.73
C ARG A 58 -8.81 -3.72 12.93
N PHE A 59 -7.77 -4.52 12.73
CA PHE A 59 -6.39 -4.02 12.67
C PHE A 59 -5.93 -3.97 11.22
N ARG A 60 -5.27 -2.86 10.84
CA ARG A 60 -4.62 -2.75 9.53
C ARG A 60 -3.26 -3.42 9.63
N ARG A 61 -3.09 -4.56 8.96
CA ARG A 61 -1.78 -5.19 8.85
C ARG A 61 -1.14 -4.70 7.55
N PHE A 62 0.02 -4.07 7.66
CA PHE A 62 0.78 -3.70 6.47
C PHE A 62 1.50 -4.91 5.90
N ARG A 63 1.21 -5.27 4.66
CA ARG A 63 1.98 -6.28 3.91
C ARG A 63 2.84 -5.61 2.85
N ARG A 64 4.09 -6.06 2.77
CA ARG A 64 5.03 -5.64 1.73
C ARG A 64 4.61 -6.31 0.42
N ARG A 65 4.34 -5.51 -0.61
CA ARG A 65 4.06 -5.96 -1.97
C ARG A 65 4.94 -5.19 -2.95
N ARG A 66 5.45 -5.89 -3.95
CA ARG A 66 6.29 -5.31 -5.00
C ARG A 66 5.48 -5.18 -6.28
N PHE A 67 5.51 -3.98 -6.86
CA PHE A 67 4.80 -3.64 -8.07
C PHE A 67 5.79 -3.20 -9.13
N PRO A 68 5.76 -3.81 -10.32
CA PRO A 68 6.62 -3.40 -11.42
C PRO A 68 6.11 -2.09 -12.03
N TYR A 69 7.00 -1.27 -12.61
CA TYR A 69 6.60 0.04 -13.14
C TYR A 69 5.53 -0.02 -14.24
N TYR A 70 5.54 -1.07 -15.06
CA TYR A 70 4.53 -1.26 -16.12
C TYR A 70 3.11 -1.47 -15.57
N ALA A 71 2.97 -1.79 -14.28
CA ALA A 71 1.67 -1.97 -13.66
C ALA A 71 0.96 -0.63 -13.35
N PHE A 72 1.69 0.49 -13.32
CA PHE A 72 1.16 1.80 -12.98
C PHE A 72 0.85 2.65 -14.22
N ILE A 73 -0.15 3.53 -14.12
CA ILE A 73 -0.44 4.57 -15.11
C ILE A 73 0.15 5.91 -14.64
N PHE A 74 0.75 6.65 -15.57
CA PHE A 74 1.21 8.01 -15.32
C PHE A 74 0.02 8.98 -15.12
N PRO A 75 0.01 9.84 -14.07
CA PRO A 75 1.04 10.03 -13.06
C PRO A 75 0.97 8.97 -11.94
N PHE A 76 2.11 8.31 -11.69
CA PHE A 76 2.21 7.06 -10.94
C PHE A 76 1.74 7.12 -9.47
N PHE A 77 2.08 8.19 -8.75
CA PHE A 77 1.85 8.32 -7.30
C PHE A 77 1.32 9.71 -6.95
N ILE A 78 0.31 9.74 -6.08
CA ILE A 78 -0.21 10.96 -5.46
C ILE A 78 0.20 10.93 -3.98
N PRO A 79 1.23 11.69 -3.56
CA PRO A 79 1.69 11.69 -2.17
C PRO A 79 0.73 12.45 -1.25
N TYR A 80 0.63 11.97 -0.01
CA TYR A 80 -0.03 12.70 1.07
C TYR A 80 0.82 13.91 1.53
N PRO A 81 0.22 15.07 1.88
CA PRO A 81 -1.21 15.36 1.91
C PRO A 81 -1.81 15.55 0.51
N PHE A 82 -3.04 15.09 0.32
CA PHE A 82 -3.76 15.22 -0.94
C PHE A 82 -4.14 16.69 -1.15
N TYR A 83 -3.40 17.39 -2.01
CA TYR A 83 -3.80 18.71 -2.47
C TYR A 83 -4.92 18.52 -3.52
N TYR A 84 -6.15 18.82 -3.11
CA TYR A 84 -7.34 18.84 -3.98
C TYR A 84 -7.31 20.04 -4.92
#